data_AF-A0A0A9CV22-F1
#
_entry.id   AF-A0A0A9CV22-F1
#
_cell.length_a   1.000
_cell.length_b   1.000
_cell.length_c   1.000
_cell.angle_alpha   90.00
_cell.angle_beta   90.00
_cell.angle_gamma   90.00
#
_symmetry.space_group_name_H-M   'P 1'
#
loop_
_entity.id
_entity.type
_entity.pdbx_description
1 polymer ?
#
loop_
_entity_poly.entity_id
_entity_poly.type
_entity_poly.pdbx_seq_one_letter_code
_entity_poly.pdbx_strand_id
1 'polypeptide(L)'
;MCLAAASAFLARCLAPSSAALPRRLLAPAPARPPLLRRCIPFHRMAQFWTQGSQDKNKALVEYLKQYGAVRTDKVAEVMETIDRALFVPEGTPYVDSPMPIGYNATISAPHMHATCLELLKDHLQPGMHALDVGSGSGYLTACFAMMVGPEGRAVGIEHIPEIVASSIENVHKSAAAPLLKDGSLSFHVADGRLGFPDAAPYDAIHVGAAAPEIPQPLLEQLKPGGRMVIPVGTYFQDLQVVDKNADGSTSVRNDASVRYVPLTSRAAQLQDP
;
A
#
# COMPACT_ATOMS: atom_id res chain seq x y z
N MET A 1 -34.17 36.08 32.91
CA MET A 1 -33.20 37.01 33.53
C MET A 1 -32.05 37.16 32.54
N CYS A 2 -32.16 38.19 31.70
CA CYS A 2 -31.29 39.39 31.69
C CYS A 2 -30.12 39.21 30.70
N LEU A 3 -30.17 39.83 29.51
CA LEU A 3 -29.74 41.23 29.21
C LEU A 3 -28.20 41.35 29.29
N ALA A 4 -27.44 41.99 28.38
CA ALA A 4 -27.70 43.04 27.39
C ALA A 4 -26.47 43.12 26.42
N ALA A 5 -26.62 43.51 25.14
CA ALA A 5 -26.42 44.88 24.57
C ALA A 5 -24.94 45.26 24.31
N ALA A 6 -24.52 46.06 23.32
CA ALA A 6 -25.17 46.74 22.17
C ALA A 6 -24.09 47.48 21.32
N SER A 7 -24.52 47.88 20.11
CA SER A 7 -24.18 49.07 19.27
C SER A 7 -22.72 49.35 18.84
N ALA A 8 -22.37 49.59 17.57
CA ALA A 8 -22.91 50.43 16.45
C ALA A 8 -22.67 51.95 16.59
N PHE A 9 -21.83 52.53 15.71
CA PHE A 9 -21.84 53.94 15.23
C PHE A 9 -20.84 54.02 14.03
N LEU A 10 -21.16 54.23 12.74
CA LEU A 10 -21.82 55.29 11.92
C LEU A 10 -20.90 56.43 11.40
N ALA A 11 -21.06 56.66 10.09
CA ALA A 11 -20.84 57.85 9.24
C ALA A 11 -19.44 58.07 8.58
N ARG A 12 -19.24 58.05 7.25
CA ARG A 12 -19.73 58.81 6.06
C ARG A 12 -18.98 60.13 5.78
N CYS A 13 -18.46 60.25 4.54
CA CYS A 13 -18.40 61.44 3.62
C CYS A 13 -17.22 61.25 2.63
N LEU A 14 -17.42 60.95 1.33
CA LEU A 14 -17.76 61.80 0.16
C LEU A 14 -16.60 62.68 -0.39
N ALA A 15 -16.37 62.50 -1.70
CA ALA A 15 -15.30 62.97 -2.62
C ALA A 15 -15.49 64.45 -3.11
N PRO A 16 -15.00 64.96 -4.28
CA PRO A 16 -14.05 64.49 -5.33
C PRO A 16 -13.10 65.62 -5.90
N SER A 17 -12.35 65.32 -6.98
CA SER A 17 -11.84 66.19 -8.09
C SER A 17 -10.42 65.76 -8.50
N SER A 18 -9.94 65.67 -9.75
CA SER A 18 -10.30 66.27 -11.04
C SER A 18 -9.79 65.38 -12.19
N ALA A 19 -10.42 65.46 -13.37
CA ALA A 19 -10.07 64.75 -14.59
C ALA A 19 -9.13 65.57 -15.49
N ALA A 20 -8.20 64.90 -16.19
CA ALA A 20 -7.69 65.30 -17.52
C ALA A 20 -6.99 64.12 -18.25
N LEU A 21 -7.45 63.86 -19.48
CA LEU A 21 -6.87 63.03 -20.55
C LEU A 21 -6.60 63.96 -21.76
N PRO A 22 -5.97 63.56 -22.88
CA PRO A 22 -5.05 62.45 -23.14
C PRO A 22 -3.81 62.89 -23.97
N ARG A 23 -2.82 61.99 -24.13
CA ARG A 23 -2.05 61.91 -25.38
C ARG A 23 -1.71 60.45 -25.69
N ARG A 24 -2.25 59.98 -26.81
CA ARG A 24 -1.97 58.68 -27.43
C ARG A 24 -0.48 58.59 -27.81
N LEU A 25 0.17 57.51 -27.43
CA LEU A 25 1.33 56.96 -28.11
C LEU A 25 1.22 55.42 -28.11
N LEU A 26 1.60 54.84 -29.25
CA LEU A 26 1.36 53.47 -29.68
C LEU A 26 1.83 52.41 -28.68
N ALA A 27 1.04 51.34 -28.58
CA ALA A 27 1.33 50.13 -27.83
C ALA A 27 2.47 49.30 -28.48
N PRO A 28 3.41 48.76 -27.70
CA PRO A 28 4.21 47.62 -28.11
C PRO A 28 3.48 46.30 -27.80
N ALA A 29 3.72 45.31 -28.66
CA ALA A 29 3.06 44.00 -28.74
C ALA A 29 3.08 43.17 -27.44
N PRO A 30 2.09 42.28 -27.22
CA PRO A 30 1.99 41.50 -26.00
C PRO A 30 3.15 40.49 -25.88
N ALA A 31 3.77 40.46 -24.70
CA ALA A 31 4.73 39.46 -24.30
C ALA A 31 4.08 38.06 -24.29
N ARG A 32 4.80 37.10 -24.87
CA ARG A 32 4.38 35.70 -25.00
C ARG A 32 4.12 35.07 -23.62
N PRO A 33 3.06 34.26 -23.47
CA PRO A 33 2.83 33.54 -22.22
C PRO A 33 3.96 32.52 -21.98
N PRO A 34 4.35 32.26 -20.73
CA PRO A 34 5.25 31.15 -20.43
C PRO A 34 4.54 29.84 -20.83
N LEU A 35 5.28 29.01 -21.56
CA LEU A 35 4.86 27.71 -22.07
C LEU A 35 4.16 26.90 -20.98
N LEU A 36 2.93 26.44 -21.27
CA LEU A 36 2.31 25.36 -20.54
C LEU A 36 3.35 24.23 -20.39
N ARG A 37 3.60 23.83 -19.14
CA ARG A 37 4.13 22.49 -18.86
C ARG A 37 3.18 21.51 -19.53
N ARG A 38 3.60 20.96 -20.67
CA ARG A 38 2.97 19.78 -21.24
C ARG A 38 2.98 18.72 -20.13
N CYS A 39 1.79 18.30 -19.71
CA CYS A 39 1.63 16.97 -19.13
C CYS A 39 2.33 16.01 -20.07
N ILE A 40 3.47 15.47 -19.63
CA ILE A 40 4.14 14.40 -20.35
C ILE A 40 3.22 13.19 -20.15
N PRO A 41 2.60 12.64 -21.21
CA PRO A 41 1.91 11.38 -21.06
C PRO A 41 2.95 10.37 -20.60
N PHE A 42 2.65 9.67 -19.51
CA PHE A 42 3.37 8.48 -19.06
C PHE A 42 3.51 7.53 -20.25
N HIS A 43 4.63 7.59 -20.95
CA HIS A 43 4.96 6.63 -22.00
C HIS A 43 6.44 6.28 -21.89
N ARG A 44 6.62 5.00 -21.58
CA ARG A 44 7.76 4.15 -21.93
C ARG A 44 9.05 4.35 -21.12
N MET A 45 9.09 3.76 -19.93
CA MET A 45 10.33 3.14 -19.45
C MET A 45 10.50 1.80 -20.18
N ALA A 46 11.52 1.73 -21.05
CA ALA A 46 11.96 0.52 -21.73
C ALA A 46 12.63 -0.42 -20.71
N GLN A 47 12.07 -1.62 -20.50
CA GLN A 47 12.43 -2.88 -21.16
C GLN A 47 13.76 -3.47 -20.70
N PHE A 48 13.69 -4.23 -19.59
CA PHE A 48 14.34 -5.53 -19.49
C PHE A 48 13.35 -6.51 -18.82
N TRP A 49 12.22 -6.71 -19.50
CA TRP A 49 11.25 -7.73 -19.17
C TRP A 49 11.26 -8.72 -20.31
N THR A 50 11.63 -9.97 -20.07
CA THR A 50 11.53 -10.99 -21.11
C THR A 50 10.03 -11.21 -21.36
N GLN A 51 9.58 -11.00 -22.60
CA GLN A 51 8.17 -11.11 -22.98
C GLN A 51 7.53 -12.42 -22.46
N GLY A 52 8.29 -13.53 -22.48
CA GLY A 52 7.85 -14.82 -21.97
C GLY A 52 7.65 -14.94 -20.45
N SER A 53 8.23 -14.04 -19.64
CA SER A 53 7.98 -13.95 -18.18
C SER A 53 6.62 -13.30 -17.93
N GLN A 54 6.36 -12.18 -18.60
CA GLN A 54 5.10 -11.44 -18.51
C GLN A 54 3.90 -12.29 -18.96
N ASP A 55 4.05 -13.04 -20.05
CA ASP A 55 3.00 -13.92 -20.55
C ASP A 55 2.64 -15.04 -19.54
N LYS A 56 3.63 -15.55 -18.79
CA LYS A 56 3.41 -16.56 -17.74
C LYS A 56 2.78 -15.98 -16.48
N ASN A 57 3.20 -14.80 -16.03
CA ASN A 57 2.57 -14.12 -14.90
C ASN A 57 1.09 -13.83 -15.18
N LYS A 58 0.80 -13.36 -16.39
CA LYS A 58 -0.58 -13.12 -16.84
C LYS A 58 -1.40 -14.41 -16.87
N ALA A 59 -0.83 -15.50 -17.38
CA ALA A 59 -1.51 -16.81 -17.37
C ALA A 59 -1.81 -17.29 -15.93
N LEU A 60 -0.89 -17.07 -14.98
CA LEU A 60 -1.14 -17.33 -13.56
C LEU A 60 -2.33 -16.51 -13.04
N VAL A 61 -2.35 -15.19 -13.28
CA VAL A 61 -3.45 -14.34 -12.79
C VAL A 61 -4.78 -14.74 -13.42
N GLU A 62 -4.81 -15.07 -14.71
CA GLU A 62 -6.01 -15.55 -15.39
C GLU A 62 -6.50 -16.89 -14.81
N TYR A 63 -5.58 -17.80 -14.48
CA TYR A 63 -5.92 -19.03 -13.75
C TYR A 63 -6.55 -18.71 -12.38
N LEU A 64 -6.00 -17.77 -11.61
CA LEU A 64 -6.55 -17.36 -10.31
C LEU A 64 -7.92 -16.69 -10.44
N LYS A 65 -8.19 -15.98 -11.54
CA LYS A 65 -9.51 -15.42 -11.85
C LYS A 65 -10.53 -16.51 -12.12
N GLN A 66 -10.17 -17.50 -12.94
CA GLN A 66 -11.05 -18.64 -13.24
C GLN A 66 -11.40 -19.46 -12.00
N TYR A 67 -10.46 -19.58 -11.05
CA TYR A 67 -10.67 -20.25 -9.77
C TYR A 67 -11.43 -19.39 -8.73
N GLY A 68 -11.64 -18.10 -9.01
CA GLY A 68 -12.37 -17.18 -8.14
C GLY A 68 -11.55 -16.56 -7.00
N ALA A 69 -10.23 -16.77 -6.97
CA ALA A 69 -9.34 -16.14 -5.99
C ALA A 69 -9.14 -14.64 -6.30
N VAL A 70 -9.01 -14.30 -7.59
CA VAL A 70 -9.03 -12.91 -8.08
C VAL A 70 -10.44 -12.62 -8.62
N ARG A 71 -11.08 -11.56 -8.11
CA ARG A 71 -12.50 -11.25 -8.39
C ARG A 71 -12.71 -9.87 -8.99
N THR A 72 -11.74 -8.98 -8.81
CA THR A 72 -11.80 -7.60 -9.29
C THR A 72 -10.70 -7.28 -10.29
N ASP A 73 -11.07 -6.50 -11.31
CA ASP A 73 -10.15 -6.08 -12.36
C ASP A 73 -8.95 -5.33 -11.79
N LYS A 74 -9.14 -4.55 -10.72
CA LYS A 74 -8.05 -3.81 -10.10
C LYS A 74 -7.01 -4.72 -9.45
N VAL A 75 -7.44 -5.77 -8.75
CA VAL A 75 -6.53 -6.77 -8.16
C VAL A 75 -5.81 -7.55 -9.27
N ALA A 76 -6.54 -7.94 -10.33
CA ALA A 76 -5.94 -8.60 -11.49
C ALA A 76 -4.85 -7.72 -12.14
N GLU A 77 -5.16 -6.45 -12.43
CA GLU A 77 -4.23 -5.50 -13.03
C GLU A 77 -2.94 -5.37 -12.21
N VAL A 78 -3.05 -5.22 -10.89
CA VAL A 78 -1.89 -5.08 -10.00
C VAL A 78 -1.05 -6.35 -9.97
N MET A 79 -1.67 -7.52 -9.84
CA MET A 79 -0.94 -8.80 -9.83
C MET A 79 -0.31 -9.12 -11.19
N GLU A 80 -0.93 -8.73 -12.30
CA GLU A 80 -0.34 -8.85 -13.65
C GLU A 80 0.88 -7.92 -13.80
N THR A 81 0.80 -6.72 -13.22
CA THR A 81 1.86 -5.69 -13.31
C THR A 81 3.09 -6.03 -12.46
N ILE A 82 2.88 -6.59 -11.26
CA ILE A 82 3.96 -7.03 -10.37
C ILE A 82 4.29 -8.49 -10.69
N ASP A 83 5.28 -8.71 -11.56
CA ASP A 83 5.71 -10.06 -11.95
C ASP A 83 6.29 -10.82 -10.76
N ARG A 84 5.59 -11.89 -10.35
CA ARG A 84 5.97 -12.72 -9.22
C ARG A 84 7.37 -13.34 -9.35
N ALA A 85 7.87 -13.58 -10.56
CA ALA A 85 9.21 -14.17 -10.74
C ALA A 85 10.34 -13.28 -10.21
N LEU A 86 10.13 -11.98 -10.05
CA LEU A 86 11.11 -11.08 -9.45
C LEU A 86 11.25 -11.25 -7.94
N PHE A 87 10.29 -11.93 -7.30
CA PHE A 87 10.18 -12.05 -5.85
C PHE A 87 10.40 -13.48 -5.36
N VAL A 88 10.74 -14.40 -6.28
CA VAL A 88 10.99 -15.82 -6.03
C VAL A 88 12.46 -16.08 -6.40
N PRO A 89 13.37 -16.26 -5.43
CA PRO A 89 14.80 -16.45 -5.72
C PRO A 89 15.07 -17.71 -6.55
N GLU A 90 14.43 -18.82 -6.18
CA GLU A 90 14.54 -20.11 -6.85
C GLU A 90 13.19 -20.83 -6.89
N GLY A 91 12.96 -21.66 -7.90
CA GLY A 91 11.77 -22.51 -8.00
C GLY A 91 10.83 -22.18 -9.17
N THR A 92 9.54 -22.43 -8.97
CA THR A 92 8.50 -22.33 -10.01
C THR A 92 7.56 -21.15 -9.74
N PRO A 93 7.95 -19.90 -10.04
CA PRO A 93 7.27 -18.69 -9.56
C PRO A 93 5.79 -18.59 -9.95
N TYR A 94 5.38 -19.26 -11.02
CA TYR A 94 4.03 -19.21 -11.58
C TYR A 94 3.15 -20.41 -11.22
N VAL A 95 3.61 -21.26 -10.29
CA VAL A 95 2.79 -22.32 -9.70
C VAL A 95 2.09 -21.74 -8.47
N ASP A 96 0.82 -22.09 -8.29
CA ASP A 96 0.03 -21.64 -7.15
C ASP A 96 0.40 -22.37 -5.84
N SER A 97 1.62 -22.16 -5.37
CA SER A 97 2.13 -22.71 -4.12
C SER A 97 3.13 -21.76 -3.45
N PRO A 98 3.36 -21.89 -2.13
CA PRO A 98 4.43 -21.16 -1.46
C PRO A 98 5.81 -21.53 -2.03
N MET A 99 6.75 -20.60 -2.01
CA MET A 99 8.14 -20.84 -2.39
C MET A 99 9.10 -20.35 -1.30
N PRO A 100 10.21 -21.06 -1.01
CA PRO A 100 11.20 -20.60 -0.04
C PRO A 100 11.91 -19.33 -0.52
N ILE A 101 12.19 -18.43 0.42
CA ILE A 101 12.95 -17.19 0.17
C ILE A 101 14.20 -17.07 1.07
N GLY A 102 14.57 -18.17 1.73
CA GLY A 102 15.64 -18.23 2.72
C GLY A 102 15.17 -17.88 4.14
N TYR A 103 16.05 -18.09 5.12
CA TYR A 103 15.82 -17.76 6.54
C TYR A 103 14.51 -18.33 7.11
N ASN A 104 14.14 -19.55 6.71
CA ASN A 104 12.91 -20.23 7.10
C ASN A 104 11.62 -19.44 6.80
N ALA A 105 11.70 -18.56 5.81
CA ALA A 105 10.56 -17.82 5.29
C ALA A 105 10.16 -18.33 3.90
N THR A 106 8.89 -18.11 3.56
CA THR A 106 8.35 -18.40 2.23
C THR A 106 7.60 -17.19 1.71
N ILE A 107 7.64 -16.98 0.39
CA ILE A 107 6.64 -16.15 -0.28
C ILE A 107 5.37 -16.97 -0.41
N SER A 108 4.25 -16.44 0.08
CA SER A 108 2.96 -17.15 0.10
C SER A 108 2.49 -17.52 -1.30
N ALA A 109 1.59 -18.52 -1.39
CA ALA A 109 0.99 -18.92 -2.65
C ALA A 109 0.27 -17.73 -3.33
N PRO A 110 0.30 -17.63 -4.67
CA PRO A 110 -0.43 -16.62 -5.43
C PRO A 110 -1.90 -16.42 -5.02
N HIS A 111 -2.68 -17.49 -4.79
CA HIS A 111 -4.07 -17.34 -4.35
C HIS A 111 -4.20 -16.65 -3.00
N MET A 112 -3.25 -16.85 -2.07
CA MET A 112 -3.29 -16.18 -0.77
C MET A 112 -3.04 -14.68 -0.89
N HIS A 113 -2.13 -14.26 -1.77
CA HIS A 113 -1.94 -12.85 -2.08
C HIS A 113 -3.19 -12.25 -2.74
N ALA A 114 -3.81 -12.96 -3.69
CA ALA A 114 -5.06 -12.55 -4.31
C ALA A 114 -6.18 -12.38 -3.27
N THR A 115 -6.37 -13.36 -2.39
CA THR A 115 -7.36 -13.31 -1.31
C THR A 115 -7.14 -12.11 -0.40
N CYS A 116 -5.90 -11.88 0.06
CA CYS A 116 -5.61 -10.74 0.94
C CYS A 116 -5.82 -9.39 0.24
N LEU A 117 -5.43 -9.27 -1.03
CA LEU A 117 -5.71 -8.07 -1.84
C LEU A 117 -7.21 -7.84 -1.99
N GLU A 118 -8.00 -8.88 -2.27
CA GLU A 118 -9.46 -8.76 -2.39
C GLU A 118 -10.13 -8.35 -1.08
N LEU A 119 -9.66 -8.87 0.06
CA LEU A 119 -10.20 -8.54 1.38
C LEU A 119 -9.89 -7.09 1.79
N LEU A 120 -8.75 -6.57 1.34
CA LEU A 120 -8.25 -5.24 1.68
C LEU A 120 -8.50 -4.18 0.62
N LYS A 121 -8.96 -4.52 -0.59
CA LYS A 121 -9.06 -3.58 -1.72
C LYS A 121 -9.76 -2.26 -1.40
N ASP A 122 -10.86 -2.29 -0.64
CA ASP A 122 -11.64 -1.09 -0.29
C ASP A 122 -10.90 -0.18 0.70
N HIS A 123 -9.81 -0.67 1.31
CA HIS A 123 -8.91 0.01 2.24
C HIS A 123 -7.50 0.21 1.62
N LEU A 124 -7.35 -0.12 0.34
CA LEU A 124 -6.14 0.06 -0.46
C LEU A 124 -6.48 0.97 -1.67
N GLN A 125 -7.02 2.15 -1.38
CA GLN A 125 -7.40 3.13 -2.40
C GLN A 125 -6.31 4.20 -2.56
N PRO A 126 -6.30 4.94 -3.69
CA PRO A 126 -5.35 6.04 -3.89
C PRO A 126 -5.30 7.00 -2.69
N GLY A 127 -4.09 7.27 -2.18
CA GLY A 127 -3.87 8.14 -1.02
C GLY A 127 -3.93 7.44 0.34
N MET A 128 -4.31 6.16 0.40
CA MET A 128 -4.39 5.41 1.66
C MET A 128 -3.03 4.89 2.14
N HIS A 129 -2.99 4.55 3.42
CA HIS A 129 -1.80 4.05 4.11
C HIS A 129 -1.98 2.57 4.48
N ALA A 130 -1.03 1.74 4.07
CA ALA A 130 -1.03 0.31 4.31
C ALA A 130 0.22 -0.15 5.06
N LEU A 131 0.05 -1.09 5.99
CA LEU A 131 1.12 -1.82 6.65
C LEU A 131 1.09 -3.28 6.24
N ASP A 132 2.25 -3.84 5.90
CA ASP A 132 2.46 -5.25 5.61
C ASP A 132 3.48 -5.83 6.60
N VAL A 133 2.98 -6.58 7.59
CA VAL A 133 3.76 -7.17 8.67
C VAL A 133 4.27 -8.55 8.26
N GLY A 134 5.57 -8.77 8.35
CA GLY A 134 6.21 -9.96 7.76
C GLY A 134 6.23 -9.85 6.24
N SER A 135 6.71 -8.70 5.73
CA SER A 135 6.66 -8.37 4.30
C SER A 135 7.42 -9.35 3.41
N GLY A 136 8.33 -10.16 3.97
CA GLY A 136 8.98 -11.26 3.27
C GLY A 136 9.68 -10.79 2.00
N SER A 137 9.35 -11.42 0.87
CA SER A 137 9.95 -11.07 -0.43
C SER A 137 9.66 -9.64 -0.90
N GLY A 138 8.69 -8.96 -0.29
CA GLY A 138 8.20 -7.63 -0.68
C GLY A 138 7.13 -7.62 -1.76
N TYR A 139 6.69 -8.79 -2.23
CA TYR A 139 5.69 -8.89 -3.30
C TYR A 139 4.37 -8.21 -2.94
N LEU A 140 3.80 -8.57 -1.79
CA LEU A 140 2.49 -8.05 -1.40
C LEU A 140 2.55 -6.57 -1.04
N THR A 141 3.63 -6.12 -0.38
CA THR A 141 3.88 -4.70 -0.13
C THR A 141 3.98 -3.89 -1.42
N ALA A 142 4.64 -4.44 -2.46
CA ALA A 142 4.68 -3.81 -3.78
C ALA A 142 3.29 -3.73 -4.43
N CYS A 143 2.48 -4.78 -4.30
CA CYS A 143 1.07 -4.75 -4.74
C CYS A 143 0.27 -3.68 -3.99
N PHE A 144 0.43 -3.54 -2.67
CA PHE A 144 -0.22 -2.49 -1.89
C PHE A 144 0.19 -1.10 -2.38
N ALA A 145 1.48 -0.89 -2.65
CA ALA A 145 1.97 0.39 -3.20
C ALA A 145 1.30 0.73 -4.54
N MET A 146 1.14 -0.25 -5.43
CA MET A 146 0.44 -0.06 -6.70
C MET A 146 -1.06 0.26 -6.51
N MET A 147 -1.69 -0.28 -5.48
CA MET A 147 -3.09 -0.03 -5.15
C MET A 147 -3.29 1.39 -4.58
N VAL A 148 -2.46 1.80 -3.61
CA VAL A 148 -2.57 3.12 -2.95
C VAL A 148 -1.95 4.27 -3.72
N GLY A 149 -1.12 3.96 -4.73
CA GLY A 149 -0.53 4.94 -5.63
C GLY A 149 0.49 5.88 -4.98
N PRO A 150 1.01 6.86 -5.75
CA PRO A 150 2.09 7.74 -5.31
C PRO A 150 1.69 8.72 -4.20
N GLU A 151 0.39 9.03 -4.06
CA GLU A 151 -0.14 9.87 -2.98
C GLU A 151 -0.38 9.08 -1.69
N GLY A 152 -0.39 7.75 -1.76
CA GLY A 152 -0.52 6.87 -0.61
C GLY A 152 0.83 6.40 -0.08
N ARG A 153 0.77 5.44 0.86
CA ARG A 153 1.98 4.85 1.46
C ARG A 153 1.78 3.37 1.76
N ALA A 154 2.69 2.52 1.30
CA ALA A 154 2.79 1.13 1.70
C ALA A 154 4.10 0.91 2.48
N VAL A 155 4.00 0.34 3.68
CA VAL A 155 5.13 0.07 4.56
C VAL A 155 5.23 -1.43 4.77
N GLY A 156 6.36 -2.02 4.40
CA GLY A 156 6.69 -3.41 4.74
C GLY A 156 7.59 -3.46 5.97
N ILE A 157 7.29 -4.34 6.91
CA ILE A 157 8.17 -4.60 8.07
C ILE A 157 8.53 -6.07 8.15
N GLU A 158 9.81 -6.34 8.38
CA GLU A 158 10.39 -7.68 8.39
C GLU A 158 11.54 -7.71 9.39
N HIS A 159 11.62 -8.74 10.24
CA HIS A 159 12.61 -8.79 11.32
C HIS A 159 13.94 -9.39 10.89
N ILE A 160 14.05 -9.96 9.69
CA ILE A 160 15.30 -10.48 9.11
C ILE A 160 15.91 -9.42 8.17
N PRO A 161 17.05 -8.79 8.53
CA PRO A 161 17.69 -7.76 7.71
C PRO A 161 18.00 -8.19 6.28
N GLU A 162 18.40 -9.45 6.10
CA GLU A 162 18.78 -10.01 4.81
C GLU A 162 17.57 -10.19 3.88
N ILE A 163 16.40 -10.52 4.45
CA ILE A 163 15.14 -10.55 3.70
C ILE A 163 14.72 -9.12 3.31
N VAL A 164 14.84 -8.15 4.21
CA VAL A 164 14.57 -6.73 3.88
C VAL A 164 15.44 -6.25 2.72
N ALA A 165 16.75 -6.51 2.77
CA ALA A 165 17.67 -6.15 1.69
C ALA A 165 17.25 -6.80 0.36
N SER A 166 16.94 -8.10 0.37
CA SER A 166 16.47 -8.81 -0.83
C SER A 166 15.14 -8.24 -1.36
N SER A 167 14.20 -7.90 -0.47
CA SER A 167 12.90 -7.34 -0.86
C SER A 167 13.04 -6.00 -1.60
N ILE A 168 13.96 -5.14 -1.13
CA ILE A 168 14.29 -3.86 -1.77
C ILE A 168 14.88 -4.11 -3.16
N GLU A 169 15.79 -5.08 -3.31
CA GLU A 169 16.36 -5.45 -4.62
C GLU A 169 15.30 -6.01 -5.57
N ASN A 170 14.38 -6.84 -5.08
CA ASN A 170 13.27 -7.38 -5.88
C ASN A 170 12.38 -6.25 -6.40
N VAL A 171 12.02 -5.30 -5.53
CA VAL A 171 11.22 -4.14 -5.89
C VAL A 171 11.92 -3.23 -6.87
N HIS A 172 13.24 -3.01 -6.75
CA HIS A 172 14.03 -2.22 -7.71
C HIS A 172 13.97 -2.79 -9.13
N LYS A 173 13.82 -4.11 -9.27
CA LYS A 173 13.67 -4.78 -10.57
C LYS A 173 12.21 -4.74 -11.08
N SER A 174 11.27 -4.33 -10.23
CA SER A 174 9.83 -4.41 -10.49
C SER A 174 9.21 -3.11 -11.02
N ALA A 175 7.94 -3.17 -11.42
CA ALA A 175 7.17 -1.98 -11.80
C ALA A 175 6.93 -1.00 -10.62
N ALA A 176 7.09 -1.44 -9.37
CA ALA A 176 6.96 -0.60 -8.18
C ALA A 176 8.23 0.20 -7.84
N ALA A 177 9.33 0.06 -8.60
CA ALA A 177 10.59 0.77 -8.34
C ALA A 177 10.44 2.31 -8.22
N PRO A 178 9.60 3.01 -9.00
CA PRO A 178 9.38 4.44 -8.82
C PRO A 178 8.76 4.79 -7.45
N LEU A 179 7.82 3.97 -6.96
CA LEU A 179 7.15 4.20 -5.67
C LEU A 179 8.12 4.04 -4.49
N LEU A 180 9.08 3.12 -4.60
CA LEU A 180 10.15 2.97 -3.63
C LEU A 180 11.06 4.21 -3.62
N LYS A 181 11.42 4.72 -4.80
CA LYS A 181 12.26 5.91 -4.95
C LYS A 181 11.59 7.17 -4.39
N ASP A 182 10.28 7.32 -4.61
CA ASP A 182 9.52 8.50 -4.23
C ASP A 182 9.02 8.45 -2.77
N GLY A 183 9.19 7.30 -2.09
CA GLY A 183 8.87 7.10 -0.67
C GLY A 183 7.44 6.66 -0.38
N SER A 184 6.62 6.43 -1.41
CA SER A 184 5.27 5.84 -1.30
C SER A 184 5.33 4.34 -0.99
N LEU A 185 6.49 3.70 -1.19
CA LEU A 185 6.80 2.33 -0.75
C LEU A 185 8.07 2.35 0.10
N SER A 186 8.07 1.66 1.23
CA SER A 186 9.26 1.53 2.08
C SER A 186 9.31 0.18 2.80
N PHE A 187 10.51 -0.28 3.15
CA PHE A 187 10.75 -1.50 3.91
C PHE A 187 11.63 -1.20 5.12
N HIS A 188 11.31 -1.80 6.27
CA HIS A 188 12.02 -1.56 7.53
C HIS A 188 12.35 -2.84 8.26
N VAL A 189 13.54 -2.88 8.86
CA VAL A 189 13.93 -3.94 9.79
C VAL A 189 13.33 -3.63 11.16
N ALA A 190 12.28 -4.36 11.54
CA ALA A 190 11.59 -4.13 12.82
C ALA A 190 10.85 -5.38 13.30
N ASP A 191 10.50 -5.40 14.59
CA ASP A 191 9.60 -6.43 15.13
C ASP A 191 8.16 -6.13 14.72
N GLY A 192 7.65 -6.98 13.82
CA GLY A 192 6.30 -6.87 13.27
C GLY A 192 5.18 -6.83 14.29
N ARG A 193 5.36 -7.46 15.45
CA ARG A 193 4.36 -7.56 16.52
C ARG A 193 4.06 -6.20 17.16
N LEU A 194 4.97 -5.24 17.01
CA LEU A 194 4.84 -3.87 17.53
C LEU A 194 4.29 -2.90 16.49
N GLY A 195 4.04 -3.35 15.26
CA GLY A 195 3.68 -2.48 14.14
C GLY A 195 4.80 -1.51 13.75
N PHE A 196 4.42 -0.38 13.16
CA PHE A 196 5.35 0.68 12.76
C PHE A 196 4.77 2.09 13.03
N PRO A 197 4.89 2.60 14.27
CA PRO A 197 4.25 3.84 14.68
C PRO A 197 4.61 5.07 13.84
N ASP A 198 5.82 5.11 13.27
CA ASP A 198 6.33 6.28 12.53
C ASP A 198 5.55 6.61 11.26
N ALA A 199 4.79 5.65 10.71
CA ALA A 199 3.92 5.86 9.56
C ALA A 199 2.43 5.57 9.86
N ALA A 200 2.10 5.27 11.11
CA ALA A 200 0.74 5.12 11.58
C ALA A 200 -0.01 6.47 11.56
N PRO A 201 -1.35 6.47 11.52
CA PRO A 201 -2.23 5.30 11.49
C PRO A 201 -2.48 4.76 10.07
N TYR A 202 -2.95 3.52 9.98
CA TYR A 202 -3.15 2.77 8.72
C TYR A 202 -4.62 2.56 8.38
N ASP A 203 -4.96 2.66 7.09
CA ASP A 203 -6.27 2.26 6.55
C ASP A 203 -6.36 0.73 6.41
N ALA A 204 -5.23 0.09 6.04
CA ALA A 204 -5.11 -1.34 5.87
C ALA A 204 -3.89 -1.89 6.63
N ILE A 205 -4.06 -3.03 7.32
CA ILE A 205 -2.96 -3.81 7.89
C ILE A 205 -3.07 -5.25 7.40
N HIS A 206 -1.99 -5.80 6.85
CA HIS A 206 -1.86 -7.22 6.56
C HIS A 206 -0.79 -7.81 7.48
N VAL A 207 -0.99 -9.05 7.92
CA VAL A 207 0.01 -9.82 8.66
C VAL A 207 0.27 -11.13 7.93
N GLY A 208 1.46 -11.25 7.34
CA GLY A 208 1.92 -12.40 6.56
C GLY A 208 2.43 -13.59 7.39
N ALA A 209 2.09 -13.64 8.68
CA ALA A 209 2.49 -14.70 9.60
C ALA A 209 1.41 -14.92 10.67
N ALA A 210 1.26 -16.15 11.14
CA ALA A 210 0.23 -16.51 12.10
C ALA A 210 0.58 -16.05 13.52
N ALA A 211 -0.28 -15.21 14.10
CA ALA A 211 -0.15 -14.80 15.49
C ALA A 211 -0.99 -15.71 16.41
N PRO A 212 -0.57 -15.99 17.65
CA PRO A 212 -1.39 -16.75 18.60
C PRO A 212 -2.71 -16.04 18.93
N GLU A 213 -2.68 -14.71 18.96
CA GLU A 213 -3.82 -13.81 19.14
C GLU A 213 -3.59 -12.52 18.34
N ILE A 214 -4.63 -11.71 18.16
CA ILE A 214 -4.52 -10.44 17.44
C ILE A 214 -3.62 -9.47 18.24
N PRO A 215 -2.48 -8.99 17.68
CA PRO A 215 -1.59 -8.10 18.40
C PRO A 215 -2.22 -6.73 18.67
N GLN A 216 -2.35 -6.37 19.94
CA GLN A 216 -2.90 -5.07 20.37
C GLN A 216 -2.21 -3.84 19.73
N PRO A 217 -0.86 -3.79 19.57
CA PRO A 217 -0.20 -2.66 18.91
C PRO A 217 -0.69 -2.42 17.47
N LEU A 218 -1.07 -3.47 16.75
CA LEU A 218 -1.60 -3.35 15.38
C LEU A 218 -3.03 -2.79 15.39
N LEU A 219 -3.86 -3.19 16.35
CA LEU A 219 -5.20 -2.62 16.54
C LEU A 219 -5.15 -1.13 16.88
N GLU A 220 -4.17 -0.70 17.68
CA GLU A 220 -3.97 0.70 18.05
C GLU A 220 -3.54 1.56 16.86
N GLN A 221 -2.74 1.01 15.96
CA GLN A 221 -2.26 1.70 14.76
C GLN A 221 -3.27 1.66 13.60
N LEU A 222 -4.33 0.87 13.69
CA LEU A 222 -5.42 0.86 12.71
C LEU A 222 -6.32 2.09 12.88
N LYS A 223 -6.65 2.78 11.78
CA LYS A 223 -7.58 3.91 11.79
C LYS A 223 -9.00 3.45 12.16
N PRO A 224 -9.84 4.31 12.77
CA PRO A 224 -11.29 4.12 12.71
C PRO A 224 -11.75 4.02 11.26
N GLY A 225 -12.52 2.99 10.93
CA GLY A 225 -12.88 2.60 9.57
C GLY A 225 -11.83 1.76 8.83
N GLY A 226 -10.69 1.47 9.45
CA GLY A 226 -9.64 0.64 8.86
C GLY A 226 -9.90 -0.85 9.00
N ARG A 227 -9.20 -1.65 8.18
CA ARG A 227 -9.27 -3.11 8.18
C ARG A 227 -7.91 -3.76 8.37
N MET A 228 -7.89 -4.84 9.15
CA MET A 228 -6.75 -5.75 9.24
C MET A 228 -7.11 -7.15 8.75
N VAL A 229 -6.17 -7.80 8.07
CA VAL A 229 -6.24 -9.22 7.69
C VAL A 229 -5.05 -9.94 8.31
N ILE A 230 -5.33 -10.94 9.15
CA ILE A 230 -4.32 -11.63 9.97
C ILE A 230 -4.67 -13.10 10.17
N PRO A 231 -3.74 -14.05 9.95
CA PRO A 231 -3.90 -15.42 10.41
C PRO A 231 -3.76 -15.50 11.93
N VAL A 232 -4.76 -16.08 12.61
CA VAL A 232 -4.77 -16.22 14.07
C VAL A 232 -4.89 -17.69 14.45
N GLY A 233 -4.00 -18.13 15.33
CA GLY A 233 -3.95 -19.48 15.88
C GLY A 233 -2.55 -20.08 15.88
N THR A 234 -2.36 -21.15 16.67
CA THR A 234 -1.05 -21.84 16.80
C THR A 234 -1.01 -23.12 15.96
N TYR A 235 -1.95 -24.03 16.16
CA TYR A 235 -2.03 -25.32 15.45
C TYR A 235 -3.06 -25.31 14.32
N PHE A 236 -4.27 -24.87 14.65
CA PHE A 236 -5.31 -24.51 13.69
C PHE A 236 -5.31 -23.00 13.57
N GLN A 237 -5.28 -22.50 12.34
CA GLN A 237 -5.19 -21.07 12.07
C GLN A 237 -6.35 -20.67 11.18
N ASP A 238 -7.02 -19.59 11.53
CA ASP A 238 -8.03 -18.96 10.69
C ASP A 238 -7.51 -17.61 10.21
N LEU A 239 -7.68 -17.33 8.92
CA LEU A 239 -7.50 -15.99 8.37
C LEU A 239 -8.66 -15.15 8.87
N GLN A 240 -8.37 -14.20 9.73
CA GLN A 240 -9.36 -13.31 10.31
C GLN A 240 -9.34 -11.95 9.62
N VAL A 241 -10.53 -11.38 9.46
CA VAL A 241 -10.71 -10.00 9.05
C VAL A 241 -11.22 -9.21 10.25
N VAL A 242 -10.47 -8.16 10.61
CA VAL A 242 -10.76 -7.28 11.72
C VAL A 242 -11.10 -5.90 11.17
N ASP A 243 -12.31 -5.43 11.41
CA ASP A 243 -12.76 -4.09 11.04
C ASP A 243 -12.84 -3.23 12.30
N LYS A 244 -12.19 -2.06 12.29
CA LYS A 244 -12.26 -1.09 13.39
C LYS A 244 -13.37 -0.09 13.10
N ASN A 245 -14.39 -0.08 13.94
CA ASN A 245 -15.54 0.80 13.81
C ASN A 245 -15.16 2.26 14.11
N ALA A 246 -16.02 3.20 13.70
CA ALA A 246 -15.81 4.63 13.93
C ALA A 246 -15.72 5.01 15.42
N ASP A 247 -16.38 4.24 16.31
CA ASP A 247 -16.34 4.40 17.77
C ASP A 247 -15.10 3.77 18.42
N GLY A 248 -14.22 3.16 17.63
CA GLY A 248 -13.00 2.49 18.09
C GLY A 248 -13.18 1.02 18.48
N SER A 249 -14.41 0.50 18.53
CA SER A 249 -14.66 -0.92 18.74
C SER A 249 -14.22 -1.77 17.54
N THR A 250 -13.93 -3.05 17.75
CA THR A 250 -13.49 -3.97 16.69
C THR A 250 -14.51 -5.06 16.43
N SER A 251 -14.77 -5.36 15.18
CA SER A 251 -15.51 -6.56 14.76
C SER A 251 -14.57 -7.54 14.07
N VAL A 252 -14.72 -8.84 14.36
CA VAL A 252 -13.83 -9.89 13.86
C VAL A 252 -14.68 -10.97 13.19
N ARG A 253 -14.27 -11.42 12.01
CA ARG A 253 -14.84 -12.60 11.35
C ARG A 253 -13.74 -13.51 10.82
N ASN A 254 -14.00 -14.81 10.80
CA ASN A 254 -13.14 -15.79 10.12
C ASN A 254 -13.51 -15.82 8.64
N ASP A 255 -12.50 -15.79 7.76
CA ASP A 255 -12.65 -15.85 6.31
C ASP A 255 -12.38 -17.28 5.78
N ALA A 256 -11.26 -17.88 6.18
CA ALA A 256 -10.86 -19.21 5.76
C ALA A 256 -9.89 -19.85 6.77
N SER A 257 -9.86 -21.17 6.84
CA SER A 257 -8.79 -21.87 7.54
C SER A 257 -7.52 -21.90 6.68
N VAL A 258 -6.38 -21.59 7.28
CA VAL A 258 -5.11 -21.36 6.58
C VAL A 258 -3.93 -22.04 7.28
N ARG A 259 -2.76 -21.97 6.64
CA ARG A 259 -1.48 -22.37 7.25
C ARG A 259 -0.40 -21.38 6.84
N TYR A 260 0.05 -20.60 7.81
CA TYR A 260 1.10 -19.59 7.72
C TYR A 260 2.27 -19.95 8.63
N VAL A 261 3.44 -19.41 8.29
CA VAL A 261 4.60 -19.42 9.19
C VAL A 261 4.26 -18.63 10.47
N PRO A 262 4.82 -18.99 11.65
CA PRO A 262 4.50 -18.29 12.89
C PRO A 262 5.02 -16.85 12.92
N LEU A 263 4.21 -15.90 13.43
CA LEU A 263 4.66 -14.57 13.80
C LEU A 263 5.43 -14.66 15.13
N THR A 264 6.74 -14.74 15.04
CA THR A 264 7.61 -15.08 16.17
C THR A 264 8.80 -14.12 16.32
N SER A 265 9.66 -14.37 17.30
CA SER A 265 10.93 -13.67 17.41
C SER A 265 11.92 -14.12 16.33
N ARG A 266 12.79 -13.22 15.89
CA ARG A 266 13.91 -13.55 14.97
C ARG A 266 14.71 -14.77 15.43
N ALA A 267 15.02 -14.86 16.72
CA ALA A 267 15.80 -15.98 17.27
C ALA A 267 15.09 -17.33 17.08
N ALA A 268 13.77 -17.37 17.33
CA ALA A 268 12.98 -18.59 17.16
C ALA A 268 12.90 -19.01 15.68
N GLN A 269 12.66 -18.07 14.75
CA GLN A 269 12.59 -18.39 13.32
C GLN A 269 13.90 -18.98 12.78
N LEU A 270 15.05 -18.46 13.22
CA LEU A 270 16.36 -18.92 12.75
C LEU A 270 16.85 -20.22 13.42
N GLN A 271 16.20 -20.67 14.48
CA GLN A 271 16.56 -21.90 15.20
C GLN A 271 15.82 -23.15 14.68
N ASP A 272 14.77 -22.98 13.90
CA ASP A 272 13.88 -24.06 13.45
C ASP A 272 14.22 -24.45 11.99
N PRO A 273 15.05 -25.49 11.74
CA PRO A 273 15.40 -25.93 10.38
C PRO A 273 14.26 -26.62 9.63
#